data_AF-A0A0Q1B5K0-F1
#
_entry.id   AF-A0A0Q1B5K0-F1
#
_cell.length_a   1.000
_cell.length_b   1.000
_cell.length_c   1.000
_cell.angle_alpha   90.00
_cell.angle_beta   90.00
_cell.angle_gamma   90.00
#
_symmetry.space_group_name_H-M   'P 1'
#
loop_
_entity.id
_entity.type
_entity.pdbx_description
1 polymer ?
#
loop_
_entity_poly.entity_id
_entity_poly.type
_entity_poly.pdbx_seq_one_letter_code
_entity_poly.pdbx_strand_id
1 'polypeptide(L)'
;MIGLLSPFSLILAFASLSFSVDQDFLTGEWNRLGDNLHSNSEVTFFVTDEGYVSFSLKANCGAHIGEVDGYAVDGDEWLIYSDSTSEAEIKFIFSGDTLIVEQNEASYIYCGSGVSFQGKYLKGPKREVNFSLAEQGILLNPYQEDILKQLVGDYYDYLLYCFHIVEDLVDIDDLGTKVTGGRVMGLALAMEAIIMANHENILWLAFVDSEQEPPVIRYYTNCPSFADNIPQTIEHWVQKFPDYEVIFQ
;
A
#
# COMPACT_ATOMS: atom_id res chain seq x y z
N MET A 1 37.62 -52.50 3.60
CA MET A 1 37.34 -51.22 4.29
C MET A 1 37.76 -50.11 3.34
N ILE A 2 36.78 -49.55 2.63
CA ILE A 2 36.93 -48.36 1.78
C ILE A 2 36.51 -47.21 2.69
N GLY A 3 37.49 -46.39 3.12
CA GLY A 3 37.23 -45.19 3.91
C GLY A 3 36.85 -44.04 2.99
N LEU A 4 35.65 -43.51 3.19
CA LEU A 4 35.13 -42.32 2.52
C LEU A 4 36.03 -41.10 2.77
N LEU A 5 36.37 -40.38 1.71
CA LEU A 5 36.83 -39.00 1.80
C LEU A 5 35.62 -38.10 2.06
N SER A 6 35.59 -37.49 3.24
CA SER A 6 34.69 -36.38 3.58
C SER A 6 35.21 -35.08 2.92
N PRO A 7 34.36 -34.30 2.24
CA PRO A 7 34.75 -33.02 1.66
C PRO A 7 34.17 -31.88 2.50
N PHE A 8 34.80 -31.50 3.61
CA PHE A 8 34.42 -30.26 4.29
C PHE A 8 35.64 -29.64 4.96
N SER A 9 36.18 -28.59 4.35
CA SER A 9 36.75 -27.41 5.02
C SER A 9 37.18 -26.41 3.95
N LEU A 10 36.20 -25.65 3.43
CA LEU A 10 36.49 -24.32 2.91
C LEU A 10 36.18 -23.35 4.05
N ILE A 11 37.20 -23.04 4.85
CA ILE A 11 37.13 -21.93 5.80
C ILE A 11 37.20 -20.67 4.93
N LEU A 12 36.07 -19.99 4.73
CA LEU A 12 36.10 -18.60 4.27
C LEU A 12 36.77 -17.79 5.38
N ALA A 13 37.97 -17.29 5.10
CA ALA A 13 38.58 -16.25 5.90
C ALA A 13 37.80 -14.95 5.64
N PHE A 14 36.87 -14.61 6.53
CA PHE A 14 36.23 -13.30 6.53
C PHE A 14 37.22 -12.31 7.14
N ALA A 15 37.83 -11.50 6.28
CA ALA A 15 38.49 -10.28 6.73
C ALA A 15 37.42 -9.42 7.43
N SER A 16 37.75 -8.90 8.61
CA SER A 16 36.94 -7.88 9.27
C SER A 16 36.84 -6.68 8.34
N LEU A 17 35.73 -6.55 7.61
CA LEU A 17 35.43 -5.36 6.84
C LEU A 17 35.18 -4.23 7.85
N SER A 18 36.02 -3.20 7.79
CA SER A 18 35.71 -1.92 8.42
C SER A 18 34.49 -1.36 7.71
N PHE A 19 33.39 -1.25 8.43
CA PHE A 19 32.14 -0.72 7.91
C PHE A 19 32.34 0.75 7.51
N SER A 20 32.06 1.08 6.25
CA SER A 20 32.31 2.42 5.69
C SER A 20 31.24 3.44 6.10
N VAL A 21 30.01 2.98 6.26
CA VAL A 21 28.86 3.79 6.69
C VAL A 21 28.85 3.89 8.21
N ASP A 22 28.39 5.00 8.78
CA ASP A 22 28.22 5.11 10.23
C ASP A 22 27.10 4.16 10.71
N GLN A 23 27.38 3.27 11.66
CA GLN A 23 26.41 2.30 12.18
C GLN A 23 25.21 2.98 12.84
N ASP A 24 25.43 4.08 13.56
CA ASP A 24 24.37 4.85 14.22
C ASP A 24 23.50 5.55 13.17
N PHE A 25 24.07 5.88 12.01
CA PHE A 25 23.33 6.42 10.87
C PHE A 25 22.57 5.34 10.11
N LEU A 26 23.16 4.17 9.87
CA LEU A 26 22.53 3.06 9.17
C LEU A 26 21.32 2.49 9.93
N THR A 27 21.50 2.19 11.21
CA THR A 27 20.58 1.35 11.98
C THR A 27 19.22 1.99 12.22
N GLY A 28 18.20 1.16 12.31
CA GLY A 28 16.82 1.56 12.52
C GLY A 28 16.01 1.64 11.24
N GLU A 29 14.85 2.28 11.35
CA GLU A 29 13.81 2.33 10.32
C GLU A 29 14.06 3.41 9.28
N TRP A 30 13.79 3.08 8.04
CA TRP A 30 13.79 3.94 6.88
C TRP A 30 12.49 3.77 6.11
N ASN A 31 11.81 4.87 5.82
CA ASN A 31 10.51 4.87 5.17
C ASN A 31 10.58 5.56 3.82
N ARG A 32 9.92 5.00 2.79
CA ARG A 32 9.98 5.50 1.42
C ARG A 32 9.25 6.86 1.31
N LEU A 33 9.89 7.77 0.59
CA LEU A 33 9.35 9.07 0.24
C LEU A 33 8.25 8.94 -0.81
N GLY A 34 7.16 9.67 -0.60
CA GLY A 34 6.00 9.63 -1.51
C GLY A 34 5.09 8.44 -1.29
N ASP A 35 5.27 7.71 -0.18
CA ASP A 35 4.30 6.74 0.29
C ASP A 35 2.91 7.35 0.42
N ASN A 36 1.90 6.53 0.16
CA ASN A 36 0.50 6.90 0.29
C ASN A 36 -0.25 5.78 1.02
N LEU A 37 -1.57 5.97 1.15
CA LEU A 37 -2.45 5.05 1.86
C LEU A 37 -2.38 3.62 1.29
N HIS A 38 -2.14 3.49 -0.01
CA HIS A 38 -2.23 2.22 -0.73
C HIS A 38 -0.90 1.62 -1.13
N SER A 39 0.18 2.40 -1.14
CA SER A 39 1.52 1.88 -1.39
C SER A 39 2.54 2.51 -0.45
N ASN A 40 3.21 1.66 0.31
CA ASN A 40 4.33 2.04 1.14
C ASN A 40 5.49 1.05 1.05
N SER A 41 6.65 1.49 1.52
CA SER A 41 7.81 0.62 1.65
C SER A 41 8.71 1.09 2.80
N GLU A 42 9.18 0.13 3.59
CA GLU A 42 10.04 0.35 4.73
C GLU A 42 11.21 -0.63 4.74
N VAL A 43 12.37 -0.18 5.18
CA VAL A 43 13.50 -1.05 5.50
C VAL A 43 14.01 -0.74 6.89
N THR A 44 14.25 -1.79 7.67
CA THR A 44 14.90 -1.68 8.97
C THR A 44 16.25 -2.36 8.92
N PHE A 45 17.31 -1.63 9.28
CA PHE A 45 18.66 -2.18 9.38
C PHE A 45 19.05 -2.45 10.83
N PHE A 46 19.77 -3.55 11.03
CA PHE A 46 20.40 -3.92 12.28
C PHE A 46 21.86 -4.32 12.01
N VAL A 47 22.77 -3.89 12.89
CA VAL A 47 24.15 -4.37 12.88
C VAL A 47 24.27 -5.45 13.95
N THR A 48 24.75 -6.64 13.58
CA THR A 48 24.93 -7.76 14.50
C THR A 48 26.17 -7.56 15.37
N ASP A 49 26.28 -8.33 16.46
CA ASP A 49 27.47 -8.35 17.31
C ASP A 49 28.75 -8.75 16.54
N GLU A 50 28.59 -9.46 15.44
CA GLU A 50 29.66 -9.92 14.54
C GLU A 50 30.04 -8.86 13.48
N GLY A 51 29.33 -7.72 13.46
CA GLY A 51 29.56 -6.61 12.52
C GLY A 51 28.87 -6.76 11.17
N TYR A 52 27.98 -7.74 11.00
CA TYR A 52 27.19 -7.89 9.78
C TYR A 52 26.00 -6.94 9.77
N VAL A 53 25.60 -6.48 8.58
CA VAL A 53 24.37 -5.71 8.42
C VAL A 53 23.25 -6.64 8.01
N SER A 54 22.29 -6.86 8.89
CA SER A 54 21.02 -7.51 8.56
C SER A 54 19.95 -6.46 8.26
N PHE A 55 18.99 -6.79 7.43
CA PHE A 55 17.85 -5.93 7.13
C PHE A 55 16.55 -6.73 7.03
N SER A 56 15.44 -6.01 7.23
CA SER A 56 14.09 -6.45 6.89
C SER A 56 13.47 -5.38 6.01
N LEU A 57 13.09 -5.72 4.79
CA LEU A 57 12.54 -4.82 3.78
C LEU A 57 11.14 -5.29 3.38
N LYS A 58 10.16 -4.41 3.53
CA LYS A 58 8.74 -4.68 3.30
C LYS A 58 8.14 -3.60 2.42
N ALA A 59 7.27 -3.99 1.51
CA ALA A 59 6.51 -3.06 0.69
C ALA A 59 5.11 -3.60 0.41
N ASN A 60 4.18 -2.70 0.10
CA ASN A 60 2.86 -3.08 -0.36
C ASN A 60 2.35 -2.18 -1.49
N CYS A 61 1.34 -2.68 -2.19
CA CYS A 61 0.54 -1.97 -3.18
C CYS A 61 -0.87 -2.58 -3.18
N GLY A 62 -1.84 -1.88 -2.57
CA GLY A 62 -3.14 -2.46 -2.22
C GLY A 62 -2.94 -3.68 -1.31
N ALA A 63 -3.48 -4.83 -1.70
CA ALA A 63 -3.29 -6.10 -1.00
C ALA A 63 -2.07 -6.91 -1.43
N HIS A 64 -1.31 -6.45 -2.42
CA HIS A 64 -0.06 -7.11 -2.78
C HIS A 64 1.03 -6.69 -1.81
N ILE A 65 1.82 -7.66 -1.36
CA ILE A 65 2.91 -7.48 -0.40
C ILE A 65 4.19 -7.96 -1.06
N GLY A 66 5.31 -7.35 -0.70
CA GLY A 66 6.64 -7.89 -0.91
C GLY A 66 7.44 -7.81 0.36
N GLU A 67 8.23 -8.84 0.62
CA GLU A 67 9.05 -8.95 1.82
C GLU A 67 10.35 -9.68 1.50
N VAL A 68 11.45 -9.16 2.02
CA VAL A 68 12.76 -9.76 1.91
C VAL A 68 13.58 -9.40 3.15
N ASP A 69 14.04 -10.44 3.84
CA ASP A 69 14.97 -10.34 4.96
C ASP A 69 16.32 -10.92 4.52
N GLY A 70 17.40 -10.34 5.01
CA GLY A 70 18.71 -10.86 4.67
C GLY A 70 19.86 -10.14 5.33
N TYR A 71 21.05 -10.52 4.88
CA TYR A 71 22.29 -9.83 5.20
C TYR A 71 22.77 -9.09 3.96
N ALA A 72 23.11 -7.82 4.13
CA ALA A 72 23.69 -7.02 3.09
C ALA A 72 25.20 -6.92 3.29
N VAL A 73 25.94 -7.05 2.21
CA VAL A 73 27.40 -6.89 2.20
C VAL A 73 27.74 -5.43 2.01
N ASP A 74 28.65 -4.93 2.84
CA ASP A 74 29.15 -3.56 2.78
C ASP A 74 30.06 -3.33 1.57
N GLY A 75 29.79 -2.24 0.86
CA GLY A 75 30.69 -1.56 -0.06
C GLY A 75 30.78 -0.08 0.32
N ASP A 76 31.82 0.64 -0.13
CA ASP A 76 32.20 1.97 0.40
C ASP A 76 31.05 3.00 0.59
N GLU A 77 30.02 3.01 -0.26
CA GLU A 77 28.86 3.93 -0.13
C GLU A 77 27.51 3.22 -0.30
N TRP A 78 27.50 1.88 -0.28
CA TRP A 78 26.30 1.10 -0.56
C TRP A 78 26.35 -0.26 0.12
N LEU A 79 25.17 -0.77 0.47
CA LEU A 79 24.99 -2.16 0.86
C LEU A 79 24.33 -2.94 -0.28
N ILE A 80 24.70 -4.21 -0.44
CA ILE A 80 24.07 -5.08 -1.44
C ILE A 80 23.58 -6.37 -0.80
N TYR A 81 22.33 -6.71 -1.11
CA TYR A 81 21.81 -8.05 -0.93
C TYR A 81 21.81 -8.75 -2.29
N SER A 82 22.28 -10.00 -2.31
CA SER A 82 22.26 -10.84 -3.51
C SER A 82 21.79 -12.25 -3.16
N ASP A 83 20.77 -12.73 -3.86
CA ASP A 83 20.34 -14.13 -3.82
C ASP A 83 20.89 -14.89 -5.03
N SER A 84 21.89 -15.71 -4.79
CA SER A 84 22.53 -16.54 -5.82
C SER A 84 21.59 -17.55 -6.51
N THR A 85 20.45 -17.88 -5.89
CA THR A 85 19.50 -18.86 -6.46
C THR A 85 18.57 -18.20 -7.47
N SER A 86 18.11 -16.99 -7.18
CA SER A 86 17.17 -16.25 -8.03
C SER A 86 17.85 -15.20 -8.92
N GLU A 87 19.13 -14.91 -8.67
CA GLU A 87 19.86 -13.76 -9.23
C GLU A 87 19.28 -12.40 -8.79
N ALA A 88 18.42 -12.38 -7.76
CA ALA A 88 17.88 -11.16 -7.20
C ALA A 88 18.96 -10.32 -6.53
N GLU A 89 18.93 -9.02 -6.80
CA GLU A 89 19.84 -8.03 -6.21
C GLU A 89 19.07 -6.81 -5.73
N ILE A 90 19.36 -6.38 -4.50
CA ILE A 90 18.83 -5.16 -3.91
C ILE A 90 20.00 -4.34 -3.39
N LYS A 91 20.09 -3.10 -3.84
CA LYS A 91 21.16 -2.18 -3.50
C LYS A 91 20.62 -1.01 -2.69
N PHE A 92 21.30 -0.72 -1.59
CA PHE A 92 20.98 0.36 -0.66
C PHE A 92 22.10 1.40 -0.74
N ILE A 93 21.84 2.55 -1.34
CA ILE A 93 22.83 3.59 -1.59
C ILE A 93 22.58 4.75 -0.65
N PHE A 94 23.57 5.10 0.18
CA PHE A 94 23.43 6.18 1.16
C PHE A 94 23.98 7.49 0.58
N SER A 95 23.14 8.53 0.60
CA SER A 95 23.53 9.86 0.10
C SER A 95 22.99 10.94 1.02
N GLY A 96 23.87 11.50 1.86
CA GLY A 96 23.48 12.48 2.87
C GLY A 96 22.55 11.87 3.91
N ASP A 97 21.31 12.37 4.01
CA ASP A 97 20.25 11.90 4.90
C ASP A 97 19.25 10.95 4.21
N THR A 98 19.51 10.60 2.96
CA THR A 98 18.62 9.81 2.11
C THR A 98 19.24 8.45 1.82
N LEU A 99 18.38 7.42 1.82
CA LEU A 99 18.69 6.09 1.29
C LEU A 99 18.00 5.92 -0.07
N ILE A 100 18.72 5.46 -1.08
CA ILE A 100 18.16 5.08 -2.37
C ILE A 100 18.16 3.56 -2.44
N VAL A 101 16.99 2.96 -2.64
CA VAL A 101 16.85 1.52 -2.85
C VAL A 101 16.68 1.28 -4.34
N GLU A 102 17.55 0.44 -4.90
CA GLU A 102 17.46 -0.09 -6.26
C GLU A 102 17.25 -1.60 -6.18
N GLN A 103 16.47 -2.15 -7.09
CA GLN A 103 16.27 -3.59 -7.22
C GLN A 103 16.39 -3.96 -8.70
N ASN A 104 16.95 -5.13 -9.01
CA ASN A 104 16.98 -5.65 -10.37
C ASN A 104 15.66 -6.37 -10.72
N GLU A 105 15.50 -6.80 -11.98
CA GLU A 105 14.30 -7.50 -12.44
C GLU A 105 14.04 -8.82 -11.70
N ALA A 106 15.10 -9.55 -11.34
CA ALA A 106 14.97 -10.81 -10.61
C ALA A 106 14.40 -10.61 -9.20
N SER A 107 14.66 -9.46 -8.56
CA SER A 107 14.14 -9.12 -7.23
C SER A 107 12.62 -9.01 -7.16
N TYR A 108 11.90 -8.89 -8.28
CA TYR A 108 10.44 -8.95 -8.29
C TYR A 108 9.89 -10.32 -7.88
N ILE A 109 10.72 -11.36 -7.76
CA ILE A 109 10.31 -12.64 -7.15
C ILE A 109 9.83 -12.47 -5.69
N TYR A 110 10.31 -11.45 -4.99
CA TYR A 110 9.90 -11.11 -3.64
C TYR A 110 8.71 -10.13 -3.60
N CYS A 111 8.24 -9.67 -4.76
CA CYS A 111 7.20 -8.65 -4.86
C CYS A 111 5.91 -9.23 -5.43
N GLY A 112 4.79 -8.98 -4.73
CA GLY A 112 3.48 -9.11 -5.34
C GLY A 112 3.30 -8.14 -6.52
N SER A 113 2.25 -8.36 -7.32
CA SER A 113 1.96 -7.53 -8.50
C SER A 113 1.86 -6.04 -8.13
N GLY A 114 2.60 -5.19 -8.84
CA GLY A 114 2.60 -3.74 -8.59
C GLY A 114 3.40 -3.29 -7.35
N VAL A 115 4.03 -4.22 -6.63
CA VAL A 115 4.92 -3.90 -5.50
C VAL A 115 6.35 -3.68 -5.99
N SER A 116 7.00 -2.67 -5.44
CA SER A 116 8.42 -2.39 -5.69
C SER A 116 9.07 -1.84 -4.42
N PHE A 117 10.28 -2.30 -4.13
CA PHE A 117 11.14 -1.73 -3.09
C PHE A 117 11.87 -0.48 -3.57
N GLN A 118 11.88 -0.19 -4.87
CA GLN A 118 12.62 0.93 -5.40
C GLN A 118 12.09 2.25 -4.86
N GLY A 119 13.01 3.19 -4.57
CA GLY A 119 12.63 4.53 -4.17
C GLY A 119 13.69 5.25 -3.34
N LYS A 120 13.35 6.47 -2.95
CA LYS A 120 14.12 7.24 -1.96
C LYS A 120 13.49 7.05 -0.60
N TYR A 121 14.29 6.93 0.44
CA TYR A 121 13.86 6.67 1.80
C TYR A 121 14.50 7.68 2.73
N LEU A 122 13.79 8.02 3.80
CA LEU A 122 14.30 8.84 4.87
C LEU A 122 14.29 8.09 6.18
N LYS A 123 15.31 8.36 6.98
CA LYS A 123 15.45 7.75 8.30
C LYS A 123 14.35 8.22 9.25
N GLY A 124 13.88 7.31 10.09
CA GLY A 124 12.92 7.57 11.14
C GLY A 124 11.54 6.99 10.84
N PRO A 125 10.56 7.28 11.71
CA PRO A 125 9.26 6.67 11.65
C PRO A 125 8.51 7.06 10.38
N LYS A 126 7.55 6.22 9.99
CA LYS A 126 6.63 6.49 8.89
C LYS A 126 5.97 7.86 9.11
N ARG A 127 6.01 8.70 8.08
CA ARG A 127 5.32 9.97 8.10
C ARG A 127 3.85 9.70 7.89
N GLU A 128 3.00 10.27 8.74
CA GLU A 128 1.57 10.23 8.50
C GLU A 128 1.26 10.96 7.20
N VAL A 129 0.47 10.29 6.37
CA VAL A 129 0.00 10.81 5.11
C VAL A 129 -1.50 10.99 5.23
N ASN A 130 -1.92 12.20 5.54
CA ASN A 130 -3.33 12.55 5.63
C ASN A 130 -3.81 13.03 4.26
N PHE A 131 -4.52 12.15 3.54
CA PHE A 131 -5.24 12.52 2.33
C PHE A 131 -6.74 12.48 2.60
N SER A 132 -7.44 13.48 2.10
CA SER A 132 -8.91 13.49 2.05
C SER A 132 -9.42 13.10 0.66
N LEU A 133 -10.70 12.75 0.54
CA LEU A 133 -11.32 12.49 -0.77
C LEU A 133 -11.49 13.78 -1.57
N ALA A 134 -11.69 14.92 -0.91
CA ALA A 134 -11.69 16.23 -1.55
C ALA A 134 -10.33 16.61 -2.16
N GLU A 135 -9.22 16.36 -1.48
CA GLU A 135 -7.87 16.65 -2.01
C GLU A 135 -7.50 15.74 -3.19
N GLN A 136 -8.05 14.52 -3.22
CA GLN A 136 -7.95 13.60 -4.36
C GLN A 136 -8.90 13.98 -5.51
N GLY A 137 -9.72 15.02 -5.33
CA GLY A 137 -10.69 15.49 -6.31
C GLY A 137 -11.89 14.56 -6.48
N ILE A 138 -12.09 13.57 -5.61
CA ILE A 138 -13.24 12.65 -5.64
C ILE A 138 -14.50 13.41 -5.22
N LEU A 139 -14.41 14.19 -4.15
CA LEU A 139 -15.43 15.16 -3.77
C LEU A 139 -15.19 16.50 -4.46
N LEU A 140 -16.26 17.29 -4.64
CA LEU A 140 -16.18 18.56 -5.35
C LEU A 140 -15.55 19.68 -4.51
N ASN A 141 -15.61 19.57 -3.18
CA ASN A 141 -15.10 20.58 -2.26
C ASN A 141 -14.88 20.02 -0.84
N PRO A 142 -14.12 20.72 0.03
CA PRO A 142 -13.91 20.30 1.42
C PRO A 142 -15.15 20.31 2.32
N TYR A 143 -16.23 21.01 1.97
CA TYR A 143 -17.46 20.97 2.77
C TYR A 143 -18.20 19.63 2.59
N GLN A 144 -18.12 19.03 1.40
CA GLN A 144 -18.61 17.67 1.17
C GLN A 144 -17.82 16.62 1.96
N GLU A 145 -16.54 16.87 2.21
CA GLU A 145 -15.70 16.02 3.07
C GLU A 145 -16.24 15.95 4.50
N ASP A 146 -16.61 17.10 5.06
CA ASP A 146 -17.20 17.17 6.41
C ASP A 146 -18.57 16.48 6.48
N ILE A 147 -19.41 16.66 5.44
CA ILE A 147 -20.69 15.96 5.31
C ILE A 147 -20.45 14.45 5.26
N LEU A 148 -19.49 14.01 4.43
CA LEU A 148 -19.19 12.60 4.27
C LEU A 148 -18.75 11.97 5.58
N LYS A 149 -17.81 12.59 6.31
CA LYS A 149 -17.34 12.12 7.61
C LYS A 149 -18.47 11.97 8.63
N GLN A 150 -19.39 12.94 8.65
CA GLN A 150 -20.58 12.85 9.51
C GLN A 150 -21.54 11.73 9.08
N LEU A 151 -21.69 11.53 7.77
CA LEU A 151 -22.60 10.55 7.20
C LEU A 151 -22.14 9.11 7.43
N VAL A 152 -20.84 8.83 7.24
CA VAL A 152 -20.31 7.46 7.35
C VAL A 152 -19.66 7.13 8.69
N GLY A 153 -19.34 8.15 9.50
CA GLY A 153 -18.76 7.98 10.83
C GLY A 153 -17.47 7.16 10.81
N ASP A 154 -17.46 6.08 11.61
CA ASP A 154 -16.30 5.20 11.78
C ASP A 154 -15.86 4.49 10.48
N TYR A 155 -16.71 4.47 9.44
CA TYR A 155 -16.35 3.90 8.13
C TYR A 155 -15.56 4.86 7.24
N TYR A 156 -15.27 6.09 7.67
CA TYR A 156 -14.60 7.08 6.82
C TYR A 156 -13.23 6.59 6.32
N ASP A 157 -12.38 6.05 7.21
CA ASP A 157 -11.05 5.58 6.82
C ASP A 157 -11.11 4.35 5.89
N TYR A 158 -12.09 3.46 6.12
CA TYR A 158 -12.35 2.33 5.22
C TYR A 158 -12.75 2.82 3.82
N LEU A 159 -13.68 3.77 3.75
CA LEU A 159 -14.13 4.36 2.50
C LEU A 159 -12.99 5.08 1.77
N LEU A 160 -12.18 5.86 2.49
CA LEU A 160 -10.99 6.51 1.95
C LEU A 160 -10.04 5.47 1.34
N TYR A 161 -9.86 4.34 2.01
CA TYR A 161 -9.02 3.24 1.54
C TYR A 161 -9.56 2.57 0.27
N CYS A 162 -10.87 2.56 0.01
CA CYS A 162 -11.42 1.99 -1.23
C CYS A 162 -10.92 2.71 -2.51
N PHE A 163 -10.53 3.98 -2.43
CA PHE A 163 -10.14 4.79 -3.60
C PHE A 163 -8.65 4.68 -3.95
N HIS A 164 -8.12 3.47 -4.09
CA HIS A 164 -6.76 3.24 -4.60
C HIS A 164 -6.70 3.45 -6.12
N ILE A 165 -7.54 2.72 -6.86
CA ILE A 165 -7.72 2.90 -8.30
C ILE A 165 -9.06 3.59 -8.50
N VAL A 166 -9.00 4.79 -9.07
CA VAL A 166 -10.15 5.68 -9.24
C VAL A 166 -10.62 5.65 -10.69
N GLU A 167 -11.93 5.60 -10.90
CA GLU A 167 -12.55 5.71 -12.21
C GLU A 167 -13.72 6.68 -12.19
N ASP A 168 -13.83 7.54 -13.20
CA ASP A 168 -15.02 8.35 -13.41
C ASP A 168 -16.12 7.47 -14.05
N LEU A 169 -17.31 7.52 -13.47
CA LEU A 169 -18.48 6.77 -13.92
C LEU A 169 -19.54 7.73 -14.49
N VAL A 170 -20.54 7.17 -15.17
CA VAL A 170 -21.63 7.93 -15.77
C VAL A 170 -22.75 8.13 -14.76
N ASP A 171 -23.26 9.35 -14.66
CA ASP A 171 -24.53 9.66 -13.98
C ASP A 171 -25.70 9.19 -14.87
N ILE A 172 -26.26 8.02 -14.55
CA ILE A 172 -27.38 7.41 -15.28
C ILE A 172 -28.69 8.13 -14.94
N ASP A 173 -28.78 8.69 -13.73
CA ASP A 173 -29.99 9.32 -13.20
C ASP A 173 -30.18 10.77 -13.69
N ASP A 174 -29.14 11.37 -14.31
CA ASP A 174 -29.08 12.79 -14.70
C ASP A 174 -29.30 13.74 -13.50
N LEU A 175 -28.73 13.38 -12.34
CA LEU A 175 -28.81 14.16 -11.09
C LEU A 175 -27.80 15.32 -11.03
N GLY A 176 -27.03 15.53 -12.10
CA GLY A 176 -25.97 16.53 -12.15
C GLY A 176 -24.81 16.20 -11.21
N THR A 177 -24.52 14.90 -11.05
CA THR A 177 -23.49 14.41 -10.15
C THR A 177 -22.17 14.15 -10.86
N LYS A 178 -21.07 14.39 -10.14
CA LYS A 178 -19.82 13.69 -10.39
C LYS A 178 -19.94 12.31 -9.78
N VAL A 179 -19.70 11.26 -10.57
CA VAL A 179 -19.73 9.87 -10.11
C VAL A 179 -18.34 9.29 -10.19
N THR A 180 -17.86 8.74 -9.09
CA THR A 180 -16.52 8.17 -9.00
C THR A 180 -16.57 6.80 -8.34
N GLY A 181 -16.02 5.80 -9.02
CA GLY A 181 -15.77 4.47 -8.49
C GLY A 181 -14.36 4.34 -7.94
N GLY A 182 -14.22 3.58 -6.85
CA GLY A 182 -12.95 3.24 -6.23
C GLY A 182 -12.83 1.73 -6.06
N ARG A 183 -11.64 1.19 -6.29
CA ARG A 183 -11.29 -0.20 -5.93
C ARG A 183 -9.86 -0.31 -5.44
N VAL A 184 -9.58 -1.30 -4.60
CA VAL A 184 -8.23 -1.62 -4.14
C VAL A 184 -7.57 -2.69 -5.02
N MET A 185 -6.36 -2.43 -5.51
CA MET A 185 -5.55 -3.42 -6.22
C MET A 185 -5.39 -4.71 -5.39
N GLY A 186 -5.70 -5.85 -5.99
CA GLY A 186 -5.67 -7.16 -5.32
C GLY A 186 -6.91 -7.48 -4.46
N LEU A 187 -7.87 -6.56 -4.31
CA LEU A 187 -9.12 -6.74 -3.55
C LEU A 187 -10.35 -6.29 -4.36
N ALA A 188 -10.32 -6.50 -5.67
CA ALA A 188 -11.49 -6.30 -6.51
C ALA A 188 -12.66 -7.12 -5.94
N LEU A 189 -13.85 -6.52 -5.96
CA LEU A 189 -15.10 -6.99 -5.38
C LEU A 189 -15.16 -7.09 -3.84
N ALA A 190 -14.05 -6.95 -3.11
CA ALA A 190 -14.04 -6.98 -1.64
C ALA A 190 -13.89 -5.59 -1.01
N MET A 191 -13.11 -4.72 -1.65
CA MET A 191 -12.92 -3.33 -1.25
C MET A 191 -13.17 -2.42 -2.45
N GLU A 192 -14.44 -2.14 -2.67
CA GLU A 192 -14.90 -1.21 -3.71
C GLU A 192 -15.90 -0.23 -3.14
N ALA A 193 -15.90 0.98 -3.70
CA ALA A 193 -16.84 2.03 -3.37
C ALA A 193 -17.30 2.79 -4.62
N ILE A 194 -18.41 3.49 -4.49
CA ILE A 194 -18.92 4.47 -5.44
C ILE A 194 -19.41 5.68 -4.66
N ILE A 195 -19.07 6.89 -5.13
CA ILE A 195 -19.58 8.16 -4.61
C ILE A 195 -20.17 8.96 -5.77
N MET A 196 -21.39 9.46 -5.58
CA MET A 196 -22.04 10.48 -6.39
C MET A 196 -22.10 11.77 -5.57
N ALA A 197 -21.60 12.87 -6.12
CA ALA A 197 -21.63 14.17 -5.46
C ALA A 197 -22.09 15.27 -6.43
N ASN A 198 -23.04 16.11 -6.02
CA ASN A 198 -23.50 17.25 -6.83
C ASN A 198 -23.09 18.60 -6.23
N HIS A 199 -23.32 19.69 -6.98
CA HIS A 199 -22.99 21.05 -6.55
C HIS A 199 -23.86 21.58 -5.40
N GLU A 200 -24.95 20.90 -5.05
CA GLU A 200 -25.81 21.21 -3.91
C GLU A 200 -25.32 20.53 -2.61
N ASN A 201 -24.19 19.83 -2.68
CA ASN A 201 -23.61 19.03 -1.58
C ASN A 201 -24.49 17.85 -1.16
N ILE A 202 -25.28 17.34 -2.10
CA ILE A 202 -25.96 16.07 -1.94
C ILE A 202 -25.00 14.96 -2.31
N LEU A 203 -24.90 13.96 -1.43
CA LEU A 203 -24.04 12.80 -1.55
C LEU A 203 -24.91 11.54 -1.59
N TRP A 204 -24.56 10.63 -2.49
CA TRP A 204 -24.98 9.24 -2.48
C TRP A 204 -23.73 8.39 -2.55
N LEU A 205 -23.62 7.38 -1.72
CA LEU A 205 -22.47 6.50 -1.76
C LEU A 205 -22.83 5.09 -1.38
N ALA A 206 -22.07 4.16 -1.92
CA ALA A 206 -22.12 2.77 -1.51
C ALA A 206 -20.73 2.19 -1.46
N PHE A 207 -20.49 1.25 -0.55
CA PHE A 207 -19.25 0.48 -0.50
C PHE A 207 -19.52 -0.95 -0.04
N VAL A 208 -18.65 -1.86 -0.45
CA VAL A 208 -18.64 -3.23 0.04
C VAL A 208 -18.10 -3.25 1.45
N ASP A 209 -18.90 -3.70 2.42
CA ASP A 209 -18.43 -4.07 3.75
C ASP A 209 -18.16 -5.58 3.79
N SER A 210 -16.87 -5.91 3.64
CA SER A 210 -16.38 -7.29 3.63
C SER A 210 -16.12 -7.85 5.03
N GLU A 211 -16.28 -7.06 6.10
CA GLU A 211 -16.16 -7.55 7.47
C GLU A 211 -17.44 -8.29 7.92
N GLN A 212 -18.56 -8.08 7.23
CA GLN A 212 -19.77 -8.88 7.44
C GLN A 212 -19.65 -10.27 6.81
N GLU A 213 -20.27 -11.27 7.45
CA GLU A 213 -20.43 -12.61 6.89
C GLU A 213 -21.93 -12.98 6.78
N PRO A 214 -22.52 -13.03 5.56
CA PRO A 214 -21.90 -12.70 4.27
C PRO A 214 -21.60 -11.19 4.11
N PRO A 215 -20.71 -10.80 3.17
CA PRO A 215 -20.47 -9.40 2.85
C PRO A 215 -21.75 -8.68 2.42
N VAL A 216 -21.81 -7.40 2.71
CA VAL A 216 -22.96 -6.54 2.41
C VAL A 216 -22.50 -5.27 1.71
N ILE A 217 -23.43 -4.57 1.06
CA ILE A 217 -23.19 -3.23 0.53
C ILE A 217 -23.84 -2.24 1.49
N ARG A 218 -23.04 -1.36 2.07
CA ARG A 218 -23.59 -0.24 2.86
C ARG A 218 -23.87 0.92 1.93
N TYR A 219 -25.07 1.45 2.00
CA TYR A 219 -25.48 2.63 1.25
C TYR A 219 -25.82 3.76 2.20
N TYR A 220 -25.30 4.95 1.88
CA TYR A 220 -25.56 6.17 2.63
C TYR A 220 -25.96 7.30 1.69
N THR A 221 -26.85 8.18 2.16
CA THR A 221 -27.13 9.45 1.48
C THR A 221 -27.58 10.51 2.48
N ASN A 222 -27.32 11.78 2.15
CA ASN A 222 -27.96 12.91 2.84
C ASN A 222 -29.20 13.42 2.09
N CYS A 223 -29.68 12.70 1.06
CA CYS A 223 -30.86 13.03 0.29
C CYS A 223 -32.10 12.28 0.82
N PRO A 224 -33.08 12.96 1.46
CA PRO A 224 -34.22 12.26 2.08
C PRO A 224 -35.07 11.44 1.10
N SER A 225 -35.16 11.84 -0.17
CA SER A 225 -35.92 11.10 -1.18
C SER A 225 -35.27 9.79 -1.61
N PHE A 226 -34.02 9.56 -1.24
CA PHE A 226 -33.24 8.35 -1.53
C PHE A 226 -32.83 7.60 -0.26
N ALA A 227 -33.47 7.87 0.88
CA ALA A 227 -33.15 7.19 2.14
C ALA A 227 -33.44 5.67 2.08
N ASP A 228 -34.53 5.29 1.40
CA ASP A 228 -34.97 3.89 1.28
C ASP A 228 -34.88 3.35 -0.17
N ASN A 229 -34.16 4.06 -1.05
CA ASN A 229 -33.95 3.63 -2.43
C ASN A 229 -32.62 4.15 -2.98
N ILE A 230 -31.92 3.32 -3.75
CA ILE A 230 -30.65 3.70 -4.38
C ILE A 230 -30.90 4.32 -5.77
N PRO A 231 -30.08 5.30 -6.21
CA PRO A 231 -30.10 5.78 -7.59
C PRO A 231 -29.75 4.68 -8.60
N GLN A 232 -30.24 4.78 -9.84
CA GLN A 232 -29.96 3.83 -10.92
C GLN A 232 -28.47 3.69 -11.20
N THR A 233 -27.71 4.76 -11.01
CA THR A 233 -26.25 4.80 -11.11
C THR A 233 -25.60 3.84 -10.11
N ILE A 234 -26.02 3.88 -8.83
CA ILE A 234 -25.51 2.98 -7.80
C ILE A 234 -26.06 1.57 -8.01
N GLU A 235 -27.33 1.42 -8.41
CA GLU A 235 -27.93 0.12 -8.75
C GLU A 235 -27.11 -0.59 -9.85
N HIS A 236 -26.67 0.13 -10.88
CA HIS A 236 -25.82 -0.42 -11.92
C HIS A 236 -24.46 -0.89 -11.39
N TRP A 237 -23.85 -0.15 -10.46
CA TRP A 237 -22.61 -0.56 -9.80
C TRP A 237 -22.82 -1.79 -8.89
N VAL A 238 -23.96 -1.87 -8.19
CA VAL A 238 -24.34 -3.00 -7.32
C VAL A 238 -24.45 -4.32 -8.09
N GLN A 239 -24.77 -4.29 -9.39
CA GLN A 239 -24.90 -5.51 -10.22
C GLN A 239 -23.62 -6.36 -10.29
N LYS A 240 -22.45 -5.81 -9.94
CA LYS A 240 -21.20 -6.57 -9.79
C LYS A 240 -21.22 -7.54 -8.61
N PHE A 241 -22.16 -7.38 -7.68
CA PHE A 241 -22.24 -8.07 -6.38
C PHE A 241 -23.61 -8.76 -6.22
N PRO A 242 -23.96 -9.74 -7.06
CA PRO A 242 -25.31 -10.30 -7.11
C PRO A 242 -25.78 -10.96 -5.80
N ASP A 243 -24.84 -11.36 -4.93
CA ASP A 243 -25.12 -12.06 -3.68
C ASP A 243 -25.08 -11.14 -2.45
N TYR A 244 -24.81 -9.84 -2.61
CA TYR A 244 -24.64 -8.93 -1.46
C TYR A 244 -25.93 -8.16 -1.21
N GLU A 245 -26.40 -8.20 0.04
CA GLU A 245 -27.54 -7.38 0.48
C GLU A 245 -27.13 -5.91 0.57
N VAL A 246 -27.99 -5.01 0.10
CA VAL A 246 -27.81 -3.56 0.27
C VAL A 246 -28.48 -3.13 1.57
N ILE A 247 -27.69 -2.60 2.50
CA ILE A 247 -28.14 -2.06 3.78
C ILE A 247 -28.18 -0.53 3.70
N PHE A 248 -29.37 0.04 3.85
CA PHE A 248 -29.62 1.48 3.94
C PHE A 248 -29.28 2.00 5.34
N GLN A 249 -28.62 3.16 5.42
CA GLN A 249 -28.12 3.78 6.66
C GLN A 249 -28.71 5.18 6.86
#